data_AF-A0A0W0S3Q1-F1
#
_entry.id   AF-A0A0W0S3Q1-F1
#
_cell.length_a   1.000
_cell.length_b   1.000
_cell.length_c   1.000
_cell.angle_alpha   90.00
_cell.angle_beta   90.00
_cell.angle_gamma   90.00
#
_symmetry.space_group_name_H-M   'P 1'
#
loop_
_entity.id
_entity.type
_entity.pdbx_description
1 polymer ?
#
loop_
_entity_poly.entity_id
_entity_poly.type
_entity_poly.pdbx_seq_one_letter_code
_entity_poly.pdbx_strand_id
1 'polypeptide(L)'
;MKKLFEEILVSPVAKKNFKHAQEAFEHTMSVIKGSSNRLTESDLQTHFGQEIIKNINKMRAEPVEEPVYSLEWIKKVALLAEIYKVGNCCEKGCVTFYFLYKLLTSLPKGDVNLELFNNPLVDHFFVVAGRSPDTDPSDPRTWNEDTIICDPWVEKRSYFLGEVDFENMKENPWVAINYLLPSEGSSGPIVLQRDVLAKANGVKGKIIYSQDVMVLRVRYHAGVFNSYNHNVPMCYEEWDLPKEKHYLKHKKLDKTKVSISTNSFFPPQKQEVDSSDLDIDNQV
;
A
#
# COMPACT_ATOMS: atom_id res chain seq x y z
N MET A 1 -1.35 -31.18 2.95
CA MET A 1 -1.30 -30.44 1.67
C MET A 1 -0.13 -29.44 1.61
N LYS A 2 0.10 -28.55 2.58
CA LYS A 2 1.24 -27.58 2.57
C LYS A 2 2.61 -28.17 2.24
N LYS A 3 3.01 -29.28 2.88
CA LYS A 3 4.30 -29.94 2.65
C LYS A 3 4.46 -30.55 1.25
N LEU A 4 3.35 -30.84 0.55
CA LEU A 4 3.35 -31.41 -0.79
C LEU A 4 3.56 -30.32 -1.88
N PHE A 5 3.17 -29.08 -1.58
CA PHE A 5 3.33 -27.93 -2.46
C PHE A 5 4.80 -27.48 -2.56
N GLU A 6 5.55 -27.56 -1.45
CA GLU A 6 6.96 -27.16 -1.37
C GLU A 6 7.89 -28.04 -2.23
N GLU A 7 7.55 -29.32 -2.44
CA GLU A 7 8.45 -30.27 -3.11
C GLU A 7 8.19 -30.40 -4.62
N ILE A 8 6.96 -30.17 -5.12
CA ILE A 8 6.57 -30.63 -6.46
C ILE A 8 6.34 -29.51 -7.51
N LEU A 9 6.06 -28.25 -7.12
CA LEU A 9 5.59 -27.24 -8.10
C LEU A 9 6.41 -25.95 -8.23
N VAL A 10 7.28 -25.62 -7.28
CA VAL A 10 8.06 -24.36 -7.34
C VAL A 10 9.27 -24.50 -8.25
N SER A 11 9.40 -23.63 -9.24
CA SER A 11 10.53 -23.65 -10.18
C SER A 11 11.89 -23.45 -9.47
N PRO A 12 13.00 -23.99 -10.00
CA PRO A 12 14.34 -23.75 -9.41
C PRO A 12 14.69 -22.26 -9.32
N VAL A 13 14.21 -21.46 -10.27
CA VAL A 13 14.38 -19.99 -10.28
C VAL A 13 13.61 -19.38 -9.10
N ALA A 14 12.36 -19.78 -8.87
CA ALA A 14 11.57 -19.30 -7.76
C ALA A 14 12.16 -19.69 -6.40
N LYS A 15 12.68 -20.92 -6.25
CA LYS A 15 13.42 -21.34 -5.02
C LYS A 15 14.64 -20.46 -4.76
N LYS A 16 15.41 -20.14 -5.80
CA LYS A 16 16.56 -19.22 -5.70
C LYS A 16 16.13 -17.81 -5.31
N ASN A 17 15.10 -17.27 -5.96
CA ASN A 17 14.57 -15.94 -5.66
C ASN A 17 14.04 -15.87 -4.23
N PHE A 18 13.40 -16.93 -3.74
CA PHE A 18 12.91 -17.01 -2.37
C PHE A 18 14.06 -16.97 -1.36
N LYS A 19 15.15 -17.72 -1.61
CA LYS A 19 16.35 -17.66 -0.77
C LYS A 19 16.89 -16.22 -0.69
N HIS A 20 17.03 -15.53 -1.82
CA HIS A 20 17.50 -14.14 -1.82
C HIS A 20 16.54 -13.19 -1.09
N ALA A 21 15.22 -13.34 -1.30
CA ALA A 21 14.21 -12.57 -0.60
C ALA A 21 14.28 -12.81 0.92
N GLN A 22 14.55 -14.04 1.35
CA GLN A 22 14.73 -14.38 2.75
C GLN A 22 16.00 -13.76 3.33
N GLU A 23 17.13 -13.79 2.61
CA GLU A 23 18.37 -13.11 3.00
C GLU A 23 18.17 -11.58 3.14
N ALA A 24 17.42 -10.97 2.22
CA ALA A 24 17.09 -9.55 2.27
C ALA A 24 16.19 -9.17 3.45
N PHE A 25 15.20 -10.02 3.75
CA PHE A 25 14.37 -9.90 4.94
C PHE A 25 15.22 -9.96 6.21
N GLU A 26 16.07 -10.98 6.34
CA GLU A 26 16.94 -11.18 7.50
C GLU A 26 17.92 -10.02 7.68
N HIS A 27 18.53 -9.54 6.59
CA HIS A 27 19.37 -8.35 6.61
C HIS A 27 18.60 -7.15 7.16
N THR A 28 17.41 -6.88 6.62
CA THR A 28 16.58 -5.73 7.02
C THR A 28 16.22 -5.80 8.52
N MET A 29 15.85 -6.97 9.02
CA MET A 29 15.56 -7.18 10.45
C MET A 29 16.82 -7.12 11.33
N SER A 30 17.98 -7.47 10.77
CA SER A 30 19.27 -7.37 11.47
C SER A 30 19.76 -5.93 11.62
N VAL A 31 19.40 -5.02 10.72
CA VAL A 31 19.88 -3.62 10.71
C VAL A 31 18.85 -2.63 11.28
N ILE A 32 17.55 -2.83 11.03
CA ILE A 32 16.48 -1.96 11.54
C ILE A 32 15.96 -2.49 12.87
N LYS A 33 16.27 -1.79 13.97
CA LYS A 33 15.96 -2.20 15.35
C LYS A 33 14.74 -1.53 15.96
N GLY A 34 14.33 -0.38 15.42
CA GLY A 34 13.19 0.38 15.92
C GLY A 34 12.27 0.87 14.82
N SER A 35 11.00 1.04 15.17
CA SER A 35 9.97 1.61 14.31
C SER A 35 8.93 2.32 15.18
N SER A 36 8.43 3.48 14.74
CA SER A 36 7.64 4.37 15.61
C SER A 36 6.26 3.83 15.96
N ASN A 37 5.58 3.17 15.03
CA ASN A 37 4.20 2.70 15.22
C ASN A 37 4.10 1.35 15.95
N ARG A 38 5.25 0.76 16.32
CA ARG A 38 5.34 -0.40 17.21
C ARG A 38 5.56 0.00 18.66
N LEU A 39 5.80 1.28 18.92
CA LEU A 39 5.91 1.82 20.26
C LEU A 39 4.51 2.07 20.80
N THR A 40 4.21 1.43 21.93
CA THR A 40 3.04 1.76 22.75
C THR A 40 3.26 3.12 23.45
N GLU A 41 2.19 3.70 24.00
CA GLU A 41 2.30 4.93 24.80
C GLU A 41 3.25 4.75 26.00
N SER A 42 3.27 3.55 26.60
CA SER A 42 4.25 3.19 27.64
C SER A 42 5.68 3.12 27.12
N ASP A 43 5.92 2.60 25.92
CA ASP A 43 7.27 2.52 25.35
C ASP A 43 7.86 3.90 25.13
N LEU A 44 7.04 4.87 24.73
CA LEU A 44 7.45 6.27 24.54
C LEU A 44 7.98 6.93 25.82
N GLN A 45 7.58 6.44 27.00
CA GLN A 45 8.09 6.92 28.29
C GLN A 45 9.40 6.25 28.70
N THR A 46 9.80 5.16 28.04
CA THR A 46 11.07 4.47 28.32
C THR A 46 12.25 5.16 27.62
N HIS A 47 13.46 5.00 28.16
CA HIS A 47 14.68 5.46 27.50
C HIS A 47 14.81 4.88 26.08
N PHE A 48 14.45 3.61 25.90
CA PHE A 48 14.50 2.93 24.60
C PHE A 48 13.56 3.57 23.56
N GLY A 49 12.30 3.80 23.91
CA GLY A 49 11.35 4.44 23.00
C GLY A 49 11.76 5.88 22.66
N GLN A 50 12.24 6.64 23.64
CA GLN A 50 12.78 7.99 23.40
C GLN A 50 13.98 7.98 22.45
N GLU A 51 14.88 6.99 22.58
CA GLU A 51 16.02 6.83 21.68
C GLU A 51 15.58 6.49 20.25
N ILE A 52 14.60 5.59 20.08
CA ILE A 52 14.03 5.28 18.77
C ILE A 52 13.44 6.54 18.11
N ILE A 53 12.58 7.28 18.82
CA ILE A 53 11.97 8.51 18.28
C ILE A 53 13.04 9.54 17.92
N LYS A 54 14.05 9.72 18.79
CA LYS A 54 15.18 10.61 18.51
C LYS A 54 15.92 10.20 17.23
N ASN A 55 16.17 8.92 17.03
CA ASN A 55 16.86 8.42 15.83
C ASN A 55 15.98 8.55 14.57
N ILE A 56 14.67 8.32 14.67
CA ILE A 56 13.73 8.53 13.56
C ILE A 56 13.72 10.00 13.15
N ASN A 57 13.64 10.91 14.12
CA ASN A 57 13.66 12.35 13.84
C ASN A 57 14.98 12.80 13.21
N LYS A 58 16.12 12.26 13.67
CA LYS A 58 17.41 12.53 13.04
C LYS A 58 17.45 12.01 11.60
N MET A 59 17.04 10.76 11.37
CA MET A 59 17.00 10.14 10.05
C MET A 59 16.15 10.95 9.08
N ARG A 60 14.95 11.39 9.50
CA ARG A 60 14.02 12.16 8.66
C ARG A 60 14.40 13.63 8.48
N ALA A 61 15.29 14.15 9.32
CA ALA A 61 15.85 15.50 9.16
C ALA A 61 16.98 15.55 8.11
N GLU A 62 17.56 14.40 7.75
CA GLU A 62 18.58 14.33 6.70
C GLU A 62 17.94 14.62 5.34
N PRO A 63 18.53 15.54 4.53
CA PRO A 63 17.98 15.88 3.23
C PRO A 63 18.11 14.70 2.25
N VAL A 64 17.02 14.47 1.51
CA VAL A 64 16.95 13.54 0.38
C VAL A 64 16.51 14.35 -0.83
N GLU A 65 17.47 14.75 -1.64
CA GLU A 65 17.25 15.63 -2.81
C GLU A 65 16.90 14.82 -4.07
N GLU A 66 17.13 13.51 -4.02
CA GLU A 66 16.88 12.59 -5.11
C GLU A 66 15.38 12.52 -5.45
N PRO A 67 15.01 12.42 -6.73
CA PRO A 67 13.61 12.25 -7.12
C PRO A 67 12.99 11.03 -6.43
N VAL A 68 11.81 11.20 -5.83
CA VAL A 68 11.10 10.14 -5.11
C VAL A 68 10.95 8.90 -6.00
N TYR A 69 11.28 7.73 -5.44
CA TYR A 69 11.30 6.42 -6.11
C TYR A 69 12.35 6.25 -7.23
N SER A 70 13.27 7.19 -7.41
CA SER A 70 14.50 6.89 -8.15
C SER A 70 15.34 5.86 -7.40
N LEU A 71 16.24 5.17 -8.11
CA LEU A 71 17.17 4.23 -7.47
C LEU A 71 18.03 4.91 -6.41
N GLU A 72 18.52 6.13 -6.69
CA GLU A 72 19.33 6.88 -5.73
C GLU A 72 18.49 7.31 -4.51
N TRP A 73 17.21 7.65 -4.68
CA TRP A 73 16.30 7.90 -3.55
C TRP A 73 16.13 6.66 -2.67
N ILE A 74 15.83 5.49 -3.28
CA ILE A 74 15.68 4.23 -2.54
C ILE A 74 16.97 3.90 -1.78
N LYS A 75 18.12 4.01 -2.45
CA LYS A 75 19.43 3.79 -1.86
C LYS A 75 19.70 4.76 -0.70
N LYS A 76 19.41 6.05 -0.86
CA LYS A 76 19.60 7.05 0.19
C LYS A 76 18.74 6.75 1.41
N VAL A 77 17.44 6.47 1.21
CA VAL A 77 16.52 6.08 2.29
C VAL A 77 16.98 4.82 3.00
N ALA A 78 17.39 3.79 2.23
CA ALA A 78 17.92 2.54 2.80
C ALA A 78 19.16 2.79 3.67
N LEU A 79 20.14 3.56 3.18
CA LEU A 79 21.36 3.87 3.92
C LEU A 79 21.08 4.66 5.20
N LEU A 80 20.18 5.66 5.15
CA LEU A 80 19.78 6.42 6.32
C LEU A 80 19.12 5.49 7.36
N ALA A 81 18.19 4.64 6.94
CA ALA A 81 17.54 3.68 7.83
C ALA A 81 18.55 2.74 8.50
N GLU A 82 19.56 2.25 7.76
CA GLU A 82 20.65 1.43 8.31
C GLU A 82 21.54 2.20 9.30
N ILE A 83 21.91 3.45 8.98
CA ILE A 83 22.76 4.30 9.85
C ILE A 83 22.08 4.57 11.20
N TYR A 84 20.81 4.97 11.16
CA TYR A 84 20.05 5.29 12.38
C TYR A 84 19.39 4.07 13.01
N LYS A 85 19.46 2.90 12.35
CA LYS A 85 18.89 1.62 12.78
C LYS A 85 17.38 1.67 13.07
N VAL A 86 16.65 2.53 12.35
CA VAL A 86 15.22 2.77 12.55
C VAL A 86 14.52 2.93 11.20
N GLY A 87 13.22 2.63 11.15
CA GLY A 87 12.42 2.82 9.94
C GLY A 87 11.04 2.17 10.03
N ASN A 88 10.08 2.71 9.28
CA ASN A 88 8.74 2.14 9.14
C ASN A 88 8.67 1.24 7.88
N CYS A 89 7.48 0.93 7.39
CA CYS A 89 7.27 0.04 6.24
C CYS A 89 8.01 0.52 4.99
N CYS A 90 7.98 1.82 4.69
CA CYS A 90 8.65 2.40 3.53
C CYS A 90 10.18 2.27 3.64
N GLU A 91 10.77 2.66 4.77
CA GLU A 91 12.22 2.59 4.96
C GLU A 91 12.72 1.14 4.96
N LYS A 92 12.00 0.22 5.64
CA LYS A 92 12.31 -1.21 5.61
C LYS A 92 12.17 -1.79 4.20
N GLY A 93 11.12 -1.41 3.47
CA GLY A 93 10.94 -1.77 2.06
C GLY A 93 12.08 -1.28 1.18
N CYS A 94 12.59 -0.07 1.41
CA CYS A 94 13.76 0.46 0.69
C CYS A 94 15.04 -0.32 1.01
N VAL A 95 15.29 -0.66 2.28
CA VAL A 95 16.44 -1.51 2.69
C VAL A 95 16.38 -2.87 2.01
N THR A 96 15.22 -3.54 2.08
CA THR A 96 14.98 -4.84 1.44
C THR A 96 15.18 -4.75 -0.08
N PHE A 97 14.56 -3.77 -0.73
CA PHE A 97 14.66 -3.59 -2.18
C PHE A 97 16.11 -3.34 -2.60
N TYR A 98 16.81 -2.43 -1.91
CA TYR A 98 18.19 -2.09 -2.27
C TYR A 98 19.15 -3.25 -2.03
N PHE A 99 18.94 -4.05 -0.99
CA PHE A 99 19.70 -5.28 -0.76
C PHE A 99 19.52 -6.26 -1.93
N LEU A 100 18.27 -6.55 -2.31
CA LEU A 100 17.97 -7.43 -3.44
C LEU A 100 18.52 -6.87 -4.75
N TYR A 101 18.38 -5.57 -4.99
CA TYR A 101 18.91 -4.91 -6.17
C TYR A 101 20.43 -5.14 -6.31
N LYS A 102 21.21 -4.89 -5.25
CA LYS A 102 22.68 -5.14 -5.25
C LYS A 102 23.00 -6.61 -5.51
N LEU A 103 22.30 -7.51 -4.83
CA LEU A 103 22.51 -8.95 -4.99
C LEU A 103 22.22 -9.40 -6.42
N LEU A 104 21.08 -9.02 -6.97
CA LEU A 104 20.62 -9.45 -8.30
C LEU A 104 21.42 -8.82 -9.45
N THR A 105 21.85 -7.57 -9.31
CA THR A 105 22.71 -6.89 -10.30
C THR A 105 24.14 -7.42 -10.34
N SER A 106 24.61 -8.04 -9.24
CA SER A 106 25.93 -8.69 -9.17
C SER A 106 25.98 -10.07 -9.84
N LEU A 107 24.82 -10.67 -10.10
CA LEU A 107 24.71 -11.99 -10.73
C LEU A 107 24.74 -11.88 -12.26
N PRO A 108 25.17 -12.91 -12.99
CA PRO A 108 25.00 -12.97 -14.44
C PRO A 108 23.56 -12.68 -14.80
N LYS A 109 23.32 -11.85 -15.84
CA LYS A 109 21.99 -11.37 -16.26
C LYS A 109 20.95 -12.49 -16.12
N GLY A 110 20.10 -12.35 -15.11
CA GLY A 110 19.01 -13.27 -14.83
C GLY A 110 17.69 -12.53 -14.85
N ASP A 111 16.62 -13.25 -15.18
CA ASP A 111 15.26 -12.73 -15.27
C ASP A 111 14.61 -12.61 -13.89
N VAL A 112 15.19 -11.77 -13.02
CA VAL A 112 14.53 -11.47 -11.74
C VAL A 112 13.88 -10.10 -11.82
N ASN A 113 12.56 -10.12 -11.72
CA ASN A 113 11.74 -8.94 -11.56
C ASN A 113 11.74 -8.58 -10.09
N LEU A 114 12.14 -7.35 -9.80
CA LEU A 114 12.12 -6.80 -8.45
C LEU A 114 11.25 -5.55 -8.46
N GLU A 115 10.27 -5.51 -7.58
CA GLU A 115 9.27 -4.45 -7.53
C GLU A 115 9.09 -3.93 -6.12
N LEU A 116 8.97 -2.61 -5.97
CA LEU A 116 8.54 -1.97 -4.74
C LEU A 116 7.11 -1.51 -4.95
N PHE A 117 6.23 -1.98 -4.08
CA PHE A 117 4.83 -1.59 -4.08
C PHE A 117 4.46 -0.79 -2.85
N ASN A 118 3.40 0.00 -2.99
CA ASN A 118 2.68 0.55 -1.87
C ASN A 118 1.18 0.23 -1.96
N ASN A 119 0.57 0.00 -0.81
CA ASN A 119 -0.87 0.00 -0.63
C ASN A 119 -1.29 1.35 -0.03
N PRO A 120 -1.97 2.23 -0.78
CA PRO A 120 -2.33 3.57 -0.31
C PRO A 120 -3.44 3.57 0.74
N LEU A 121 -4.24 2.50 0.85
CA LEU A 121 -5.35 2.43 1.81
C LEU A 121 -4.84 2.36 3.26
N VAL A 122 -3.77 1.59 3.47
CA VAL A 122 -3.19 1.34 4.80
C VAL A 122 -1.78 1.90 4.95
N ASP A 123 -1.34 2.68 3.95
CA ASP A 123 0.01 3.25 3.88
C ASP A 123 1.12 2.22 4.12
N HIS A 124 1.03 1.10 3.41
CA HIS A 124 1.95 -0.02 3.61
C HIS A 124 2.85 -0.24 2.40
N PHE A 125 4.12 -0.56 2.64
CA PHE A 125 5.12 -0.80 1.60
C PHE A 125 5.72 -2.20 1.76
N PHE A 126 5.92 -2.87 0.63
CA PHE A 126 6.58 -4.17 0.59
C PHE A 126 7.23 -4.42 -0.77
N VAL A 127 8.09 -5.43 -0.80
CA VAL A 127 8.88 -5.79 -1.97
C VAL A 127 8.33 -7.08 -2.57
N VAL A 128 8.26 -7.13 -3.90
CA VAL A 128 7.82 -8.29 -4.67
C VAL A 128 8.97 -8.74 -5.57
N ALA A 129 9.20 -10.05 -5.63
CA ALA A 129 10.21 -10.65 -6.50
C ALA A 129 9.61 -11.76 -7.38
N GLY A 130 10.05 -11.85 -8.63
CA GLY A 130 9.68 -12.93 -9.55
C GLY A 130 8.25 -12.88 -10.09
N ARG A 131 7.53 -11.76 -9.92
CA ARG A 131 6.22 -11.56 -10.54
C ARG A 131 6.35 -11.40 -12.05
N SER A 132 5.53 -12.10 -12.82
CA SER A 132 5.45 -11.97 -14.27
C SER A 132 4.97 -10.57 -14.65
N PRO A 133 5.64 -9.88 -15.59
CA PRO A 133 5.27 -8.53 -15.99
C PRO A 133 3.92 -8.48 -16.74
N ASP A 134 3.44 -9.62 -17.23
CA ASP A 134 2.17 -9.77 -17.97
C ASP A 134 0.94 -9.89 -17.05
N THR A 135 1.15 -10.02 -15.74
CA THR A 135 0.08 -10.06 -14.75
C THR A 135 -0.30 -8.64 -14.31
N ASP A 136 -1.53 -8.43 -13.86
CA ASP A 136 -1.98 -7.10 -13.45
C ASP A 136 -1.26 -6.69 -12.15
N PRO A 137 -0.41 -5.65 -12.14
CA PRO A 137 0.29 -5.22 -10.92
C PRO A 137 -0.68 -4.73 -9.84
N SER A 138 -1.92 -4.42 -10.19
CA SER A 138 -2.93 -3.89 -9.30
C SER A 138 -3.70 -4.98 -8.54
N ASP A 139 -3.70 -6.21 -9.06
CA ASP A 139 -4.45 -7.36 -8.52
C ASP A 139 -3.54 -8.57 -8.26
N PRO A 140 -3.15 -8.83 -7.00
CA PRO A 140 -2.33 -9.96 -6.61
C PRO A 140 -2.90 -11.33 -7.00
N ARG A 141 -4.22 -11.47 -7.17
CA ARG A 141 -4.85 -12.74 -7.58
C ARG A 141 -4.47 -13.16 -9.00
N THR A 142 -3.99 -12.21 -9.81
CA THR A 142 -3.55 -12.46 -11.18
C THR A 142 -2.06 -12.80 -11.28
N TRP A 143 -1.30 -12.63 -10.20
CA TRP A 143 0.13 -12.87 -10.19
C TRP A 143 0.44 -14.37 -10.23
N ASN A 144 1.58 -14.76 -10.79
CA ASN A 144 2.00 -16.16 -10.83
C ASN A 144 2.31 -16.69 -9.42
N GLU A 145 2.07 -17.98 -9.17
CA GLU A 145 2.26 -18.65 -7.87
C GLU A 145 3.69 -18.53 -7.33
N ASP A 146 4.67 -18.52 -8.25
CA ASP A 146 6.10 -18.36 -7.99
C ASP A 146 6.49 -16.93 -7.52
N THR A 147 5.54 -15.99 -7.49
CA THR A 147 5.75 -14.63 -6.97
C THR A 147 6.09 -14.69 -5.48
N ILE A 148 7.12 -13.97 -5.08
CA ILE A 148 7.55 -13.90 -3.68
C ILE A 148 7.22 -12.53 -3.13
N ILE A 149 6.56 -12.49 -1.99
CA ILE A 149 6.35 -11.27 -1.22
C ILE A 149 7.39 -11.24 -0.08
N CYS A 150 8.15 -10.16 -0.03
CA CYS A 150 9.11 -9.85 1.01
C CYS A 150 8.60 -8.63 1.78
N ASP A 151 8.02 -8.90 2.95
CA ASP A 151 7.45 -7.89 3.82
C ASP A 151 8.16 -7.83 5.19
N PRO A 152 9.22 -7.02 5.32
CA PRO A 152 9.95 -6.83 6.58
C PRO A 152 9.15 -6.07 7.66
N TRP A 153 7.92 -5.63 7.34
CA TRP A 153 7.05 -4.93 8.29
C TRP A 153 6.27 -5.87 9.18
N VAL A 154 5.71 -6.92 8.58
CA VAL A 154 4.73 -7.82 9.19
C VAL A 154 5.41 -8.95 9.99
N GLU A 155 6.71 -9.11 9.80
CA GLU A 155 7.63 -9.91 10.61
C GLU A 155 7.24 -11.38 10.81
N LYS A 156 7.64 -12.22 9.86
CA LYS A 156 8.00 -13.64 10.11
C LYS A 156 9.06 -14.14 9.12
N ARG A 157 8.80 -13.95 7.82
CA ARG A 157 9.68 -14.35 6.71
C ARG A 157 9.12 -13.84 5.38
N SER A 158 9.89 -14.00 4.31
CA SER A 158 9.37 -13.96 2.94
C SER A 158 8.52 -15.20 2.66
N TYR A 159 7.56 -15.10 1.73
CA TYR A 159 6.64 -16.19 1.39
C TYR A 159 6.24 -16.16 -0.09
N PHE A 160 5.91 -17.31 -0.65
CA PHE A 160 5.34 -17.40 -1.99
C PHE A 160 3.88 -16.99 -1.96
N LEU A 161 3.43 -16.34 -3.03
CA LEU A 161 2.03 -16.00 -3.22
C LEU A 161 1.16 -17.26 -3.30
N GLY A 162 1.67 -18.36 -3.85
CA GLY A 162 0.96 -19.65 -3.81
C GLY A 162 0.68 -20.19 -2.40
N GLU A 163 1.32 -19.65 -1.35
CA GLU A 163 1.01 -20.01 0.05
C GLU A 163 -0.22 -19.29 0.60
N VAL A 164 -0.81 -18.38 -0.19
CA VAL A 164 -1.89 -17.48 0.20
C VAL A 164 -3.21 -18.12 -0.15
N ASP A 165 -4.01 -18.38 0.87
CA ASP A 165 -5.41 -18.76 0.67
C ASP A 165 -6.26 -17.49 0.52
N PHE A 166 -6.57 -17.12 -0.72
CA PHE A 166 -7.42 -15.97 -1.02
C PHE A 166 -8.89 -16.20 -0.67
N GLU A 167 -9.32 -17.45 -0.52
CA GLU A 167 -10.69 -17.80 -0.14
C GLU A 167 -10.88 -17.69 1.38
N ASN A 168 -9.82 -17.93 2.16
CA ASN A 168 -9.84 -17.91 3.63
C ASN A 168 -8.91 -16.85 4.24
N MET A 169 -9.02 -15.61 3.77
CA MET A 169 -8.14 -14.49 4.18
C MET A 169 -8.11 -14.22 5.69
N LYS A 170 -9.22 -14.43 6.40
CA LYS A 170 -9.30 -14.28 7.87
C LYS A 170 -8.35 -15.23 8.61
N GLU A 171 -8.03 -16.37 7.99
CA GLU A 171 -7.10 -17.38 8.51
C GLU A 171 -5.68 -17.19 7.99
N ASN A 172 -5.47 -16.22 7.09
CA ASN A 172 -4.19 -16.00 6.47
C ASN A 172 -3.24 -15.27 7.45
N PRO A 173 -2.08 -15.87 7.80
CA PRO A 173 -1.15 -15.27 8.74
C PRO A 173 -0.42 -14.04 8.17
N TRP A 174 -0.58 -13.73 6.89
CA TRP A 174 0.17 -12.71 6.18
C TRP A 174 -0.61 -11.39 6.13
N VAL A 175 -0.36 -10.53 7.12
CA VAL A 175 -0.99 -9.20 7.26
C VAL A 175 -0.84 -8.34 6.01
N ALA A 176 0.26 -8.48 5.27
CA ALA A 176 0.48 -7.76 4.01
C ALA A 176 -0.73 -7.92 3.09
N ILE A 177 -1.24 -9.16 2.96
CA ILE A 177 -2.32 -9.59 2.07
C ILE A 177 -3.70 -9.27 2.63
N ASN A 178 -3.86 -9.34 3.94
CA ASN A 178 -5.12 -8.95 4.60
C ASN A 178 -5.49 -7.49 4.31
N TYR A 179 -4.50 -6.64 4.00
CA TYR A 179 -4.74 -5.28 3.56
C TYR A 179 -4.84 -5.09 2.04
N LEU A 180 -4.50 -6.10 1.22
CA LEU A 180 -4.49 -6.01 -0.25
C LEU A 180 -5.86 -6.19 -0.89
N LEU A 181 -6.80 -6.82 -0.19
CA LEU A 181 -8.12 -7.03 -0.75
C LEU A 181 -9.07 -5.90 -0.37
N PRO A 182 -9.93 -5.45 -1.29
CA PRO A 182 -11.02 -4.55 -0.97
C PRO A 182 -11.85 -5.13 0.17
N SER A 183 -12.29 -4.28 1.11
CA SER A 183 -13.16 -4.71 2.21
C SER A 183 -14.41 -5.43 1.66
N GLU A 184 -14.79 -6.57 2.25
CA GLU A 184 -16.02 -7.31 1.92
C GLU A 184 -17.20 -6.31 1.74
N GLY A 185 -17.75 -6.23 0.52
CA GLY A 185 -18.87 -5.34 0.19
C GLY A 185 -18.56 -4.12 -0.68
N SER A 186 -17.30 -3.85 -1.04
CA SER A 186 -16.98 -2.79 -2.02
C SER A 186 -17.15 -3.29 -3.47
N SER A 187 -18.39 -3.40 -3.93
CA SER A 187 -18.72 -3.78 -5.31
C SER A 187 -18.76 -2.59 -6.29
N GLY A 188 -18.17 -1.46 -5.92
CA GLY A 188 -18.12 -0.26 -6.76
C GLY A 188 -16.75 0.42 -6.66
N PRO A 189 -16.39 1.28 -7.63
CA PRO A 189 -15.18 2.09 -7.51
C PRO A 189 -15.30 2.92 -6.24
N ILE A 190 -14.49 2.60 -5.23
CA ILE A 190 -14.41 3.45 -4.04
C ILE A 190 -13.89 4.80 -4.54
N VAL A 191 -14.59 5.87 -4.19
CA VAL A 191 -14.10 7.23 -4.44
C VAL A 191 -13.23 7.55 -3.24
N LEU A 192 -11.94 7.81 -3.46
CA LEU A 192 -11.11 8.45 -2.45
C LEU A 192 -11.85 9.72 -2.06
N GLN A 193 -12.35 9.81 -0.83
CA GLN A 193 -12.64 11.11 -0.23
C GLN A 193 -11.30 11.81 0.03
N ARG A 194 -10.64 12.25 -1.04
CA ARG A 194 -9.47 13.13 -0.98
C ARG A 194 -9.32 13.98 -2.24
N ASP A 195 -10.44 14.59 -2.61
CA ASP A 195 -10.49 15.82 -3.43
C ASP A 195 -9.85 17.03 -2.70
N VAL A 196 -9.36 16.86 -1.46
CA VAL A 196 -8.74 17.92 -0.65
C VAL A 196 -7.23 18.00 -0.87
N LEU A 197 -6.50 16.89 -1.00
CA LEU A 197 -5.04 16.90 -1.19
C LEU A 197 -4.64 17.24 -2.63
N ALA A 198 -5.33 16.67 -3.63
CA ALA A 198 -5.11 17.03 -5.03
C ALA A 198 -5.36 18.54 -5.27
N LYS A 199 -6.42 19.08 -4.64
CA LYS A 199 -6.79 20.50 -4.74
C LYS A 199 -5.88 21.42 -3.92
N ALA A 200 -5.39 20.97 -2.76
CA ALA A 200 -4.41 21.72 -1.95
C ALA A 200 -3.02 21.80 -2.61
N ASN A 201 -2.66 20.79 -3.40
CA ASN A 201 -1.40 20.74 -4.16
C ASN A 201 -1.55 21.28 -5.60
N GLY A 202 -2.66 21.95 -5.94
CA GLY A 202 -2.83 22.60 -7.24
C GLY A 202 -2.98 21.66 -8.43
N VAL A 203 -3.25 20.37 -8.19
CA VAL A 203 -3.48 19.37 -9.25
C VAL A 203 -4.86 19.60 -9.86
N LYS A 204 -4.93 20.50 -10.85
CA LYS A 204 -6.16 20.73 -11.63
C LYS A 204 -6.29 19.64 -12.70
N GLY A 205 -7.43 18.95 -12.72
CA GLY A 205 -7.88 18.22 -13.90
C GLY A 205 -7.51 16.73 -13.99
N LYS A 206 -7.13 16.07 -12.91
CA LYS A 206 -7.06 14.60 -12.89
C LYS A 206 -7.87 14.07 -11.72
N ILE A 207 -8.97 13.39 -12.05
CA ILE A 207 -9.63 12.45 -11.14
C ILE A 207 -8.54 11.44 -10.76
N ILE A 208 -8.08 11.49 -9.52
CA ILE A 208 -7.28 10.40 -8.96
C ILE A 208 -8.32 9.38 -8.50
N TYR A 209 -8.54 8.36 -9.31
CA TYR A 209 -9.32 7.20 -8.90
C TYR A 209 -8.71 6.67 -7.60
N SER A 210 -9.56 6.38 -6.60
CA SER A 210 -9.12 5.49 -5.51
C SER A 210 -8.62 4.25 -6.19
N GLN A 211 -7.35 4.00 -6.01
CA GLN A 211 -6.84 2.69 -6.28
C GLN A 211 -7.01 1.97 -4.96
N ASP A 212 -8.11 1.22 -4.83
CA ASP A 212 -8.21 0.07 -3.90
C ASP A 212 -7.25 -1.04 -4.33
N VAL A 213 -6.19 -0.66 -5.04
CA VAL A 213 -5.32 -1.52 -5.80
C VAL A 213 -3.90 -1.14 -5.51
N MET A 214 -3.08 -2.15 -5.67
CA MET A 214 -1.65 -2.09 -5.45
C MET A 214 -0.99 -1.09 -6.38
N VAL A 215 -0.27 -0.14 -5.80
CA VAL A 215 0.45 0.87 -6.59
C VAL A 215 1.90 0.43 -6.74
N LEU A 216 2.24 0.00 -7.95
CA LEU A 216 3.62 -0.20 -8.34
C LEU A 216 4.34 1.15 -8.29
N ARG A 217 5.43 1.23 -7.50
CA ARG A 217 6.27 2.43 -7.39
C ARG A 217 7.55 2.29 -8.19
N VAL A 218 8.16 1.11 -8.16
CA VAL A 218 9.42 0.83 -8.85
C VAL A 218 9.42 -0.58 -9.41
N ARG A 219 10.00 -0.76 -10.60
CA ARG A 219 10.35 -2.05 -11.18
C ARG A 219 11.80 -2.04 -11.65
N TYR A 220 12.56 -3.04 -11.26
CA TYR A 220 13.79 -3.45 -11.90
C TYR A 220 13.54 -4.77 -12.66
N HIS A 221 13.76 -4.76 -13.97
CA HIS A 221 13.58 -5.91 -14.86
C HIS A 221 14.59 -5.86 -15.99
N ALA A 222 15.24 -6.99 -16.29
CA ALA A 222 16.17 -7.13 -17.42
C ALA A 222 17.27 -6.05 -17.49
N GLY A 223 17.76 -5.59 -16.33
CA GLY A 223 18.78 -4.54 -16.23
C GLY A 223 18.25 -3.11 -16.34
N VAL A 224 16.93 -2.92 -16.44
CA VAL A 224 16.29 -1.61 -16.56
C VAL A 224 15.54 -1.28 -15.27
N PHE A 225 15.83 -0.11 -14.71
CA PHE A 225 15.12 0.45 -13.56
C PHE A 225 14.08 1.46 -14.04
N ASN A 226 12.83 1.30 -13.63
CA ASN A 226 11.73 2.20 -13.95
C ASN A 226 10.99 2.60 -12.66
N SER A 227 10.65 3.88 -12.55
CA SER A 227 9.78 4.39 -11.50
C SER A 227 8.41 4.76 -12.08
N TYR A 228 7.37 4.59 -11.26
CA TYR A 228 5.98 4.76 -11.63
C TYR A 228 5.26 5.56 -10.56
N ASN A 229 4.15 6.21 -10.94
CA ASN A 229 3.20 6.81 -10.00
C ASN A 229 3.83 7.80 -8.99
N HIS A 230 4.92 8.48 -9.34
CA HIS A 230 5.61 9.43 -8.45
C HIS A 230 4.73 10.61 -8.00
N ASN A 231 3.67 10.90 -8.75
CA ASN A 231 2.70 11.95 -8.42
C ASN A 231 1.58 11.48 -7.48
N VAL A 232 1.45 10.17 -7.24
CA VAL A 232 0.50 9.65 -6.26
C VAL A 232 1.13 9.87 -4.89
N PRO A 233 0.52 10.71 -4.01
CA PRO A 233 1.09 10.98 -2.70
C PRO A 233 1.37 9.67 -1.97
N MET A 234 2.47 9.64 -1.22
CA MET A 234 2.53 8.71 -0.11
C MET A 234 1.43 9.17 0.84
N CYS A 235 0.53 8.27 1.21
CA CYS A 235 -0.07 8.45 2.52
C CYS A 235 1.13 8.48 3.47
N TYR A 236 1.15 9.40 4.41
CA TYR A 236 2.04 9.25 5.54
C TYR A 236 1.09 9.01 6.70
N GLU A 237 1.45 8.05 7.55
CA GLU A 237 0.96 7.93 8.91
C GLU A 237 0.85 9.33 9.54
N GLU A 238 -0.11 9.50 10.45
CA GLU A 238 -0.68 10.72 11.03
C GLU A 238 0.29 11.85 11.47
N TRP A 239 1.60 11.62 11.42
CA TRP A 239 2.71 12.51 11.71
C TRP A 239 3.00 13.55 10.62
N ASP A 240 2.58 13.29 9.38
CA ASP A 240 2.59 14.26 8.27
C ASP A 240 1.17 14.68 7.85
N LEU A 241 0.24 14.67 8.82
CA LEU A 241 -1.03 15.35 8.61
C LEU A 241 -0.74 16.82 8.27
N PRO A 242 -1.36 17.35 7.20
CA PRO A 242 -1.05 18.68 6.76
C PRO A 242 -1.45 19.64 7.90
N LYS A 243 -0.53 20.53 8.33
CA LYS A 243 -0.61 21.52 9.43
C LYS A 243 -2.04 21.74 9.98
N GLU A 244 -2.24 21.76 11.31
CA GLU A 244 -3.50 21.96 12.07
C GLU A 244 -4.64 22.74 11.35
N LYS A 245 -4.31 23.82 10.63
CA LYS A 245 -5.22 24.54 9.73
C LYS A 245 -6.02 23.64 8.74
N HIS A 246 -5.46 22.55 8.27
CA HIS A 246 -6.13 21.62 7.36
C HIS A 246 -7.07 20.67 8.10
N TYR A 247 -6.76 20.33 9.36
CA TYR A 247 -7.68 19.62 10.25
C TYR A 247 -8.89 20.50 10.62
N LEU A 248 -8.67 21.77 10.96
CA LEU A 248 -9.76 22.72 11.23
C LEU A 248 -10.66 22.93 10.01
N LYS A 249 -10.07 22.93 8.79
CA LYS A 249 -10.83 22.98 7.54
C LYS A 249 -11.68 21.73 7.33
N HIS A 250 -11.15 20.54 7.64
CA HIS A 250 -11.90 19.27 7.62
C HIS A 250 -13.08 19.29 8.59
N LYS A 251 -12.83 19.62 9.88
CA LYS A 251 -13.87 19.73 10.91
C LYS A 251 -14.99 20.72 10.54
N LYS A 252 -14.65 21.82 9.85
CA LYS A 252 -15.62 22.80 9.37
C LYS A 252 -16.48 22.25 8.24
N LEU A 253 -15.89 21.49 7.30
CA LEU A 253 -16.61 20.89 6.17
C LEU A 253 -17.53 19.75 6.60
N ASP A 254 -17.13 18.95 7.59
CA ASP A 254 -17.97 17.86 8.12
C ASP A 254 -19.21 18.42 8.85
N LYS A 255 -19.06 19.52 9.59
CA LYS A 255 -20.19 20.24 10.19
C LYS A 255 -21.17 20.78 9.14
N THR A 256 -20.67 21.22 7.97
CA THR A 256 -21.52 21.72 6.88
C THR A 256 -22.28 20.58 6.16
N LYS A 257 -21.72 19.37 6.08
CA LYS A 257 -22.42 18.21 5.50
C LYS A 257 -23.63 17.76 6.32
N VAL A 258 -23.51 17.78 7.66
CA VAL A 258 -24.63 17.46 8.56
C VAL A 258 -25.80 18.43 8.37
N SER A 259 -25.54 19.69 8.03
CA SER A 259 -26.60 20.68 7.75
C SER A 259 -27.24 20.56 6.35
N ILE A 260 -26.60 19.86 5.41
CA ILE A 260 -27.12 19.69 4.05
C ILE A 260 -27.94 18.39 3.95
N SER A 261 -27.60 17.33 4.68
CA SER A 261 -28.38 16.08 4.68
C SER A 261 -29.72 16.18 5.43
N THR A 262 -29.93 17.21 6.24
CA THR A 262 -31.22 17.46 6.91
C THR A 262 -32.21 18.26 6.06
N ASN A 263 -31.77 18.85 4.95
CA ASN A 263 -32.64 19.47 3.95
C ASN A 263 -32.80 18.51 2.77
N SER A 264 -33.52 17.42 2.98
CA SER A 264 -33.90 16.50 1.90
C SER A 264 -34.80 17.23 0.89
N PHE A 265 -34.22 17.47 -0.27
CA PHE A 265 -34.88 17.86 -1.50
C PHE A 265 -35.70 16.65 -1.99
N PHE A 266 -36.90 16.45 -1.43
CA PHE A 266 -37.91 15.63 -2.10
C PHE A 266 -38.57 16.53 -3.16
N PRO A 267 -38.38 16.29 -4.47
CA PRO A 267 -39.23 16.92 -5.46
C PRO A 267 -40.66 16.42 -5.24
N PRO A 268 -41.69 17.27 -5.35
CA PRO A 268 -43.07 16.85 -5.20
C PRO A 268 -43.37 15.75 -6.24
N GLN A 269 -43.83 14.60 -5.75
CA GLN A 269 -44.35 13.54 -6.61
C GLN A 269 -45.52 14.10 -7.41
N LYS A 270 -45.44 14.02 -8.74
CA LYS A 270 -46.60 14.24 -9.60
C LYS A 270 -47.63 13.16 -9.27
N GLN A 271 -48.80 13.57 -8.80
CA GLN A 271 -49.98 12.70 -8.73
C GLN A 271 -50.31 12.24 -10.15
N GLU A 272 -50.22 10.93 -10.39
CA GLU A 272 -50.89 10.29 -11.51
C GLU A 272 -52.39 10.42 -11.30
N VAL A 273 -53.08 10.99 -12.28
CA VAL A 273 -54.54 11.07 -12.31
C VAL A 273 -55.05 9.70 -12.72
N ASP A 274 -55.70 9.04 -11.78
CA ASP A 274 -56.40 7.77 -11.96
C ASP A 274 -57.58 7.98 -12.94
N SER A 275 -57.53 7.34 -14.10
CA SER A 275 -58.63 7.31 -15.06
C SER A 275 -59.32 5.95 -14.98
N SER A 276 -60.16 5.78 -13.96
CA SER A 276 -61.15 4.72 -13.91
C SER A 276 -62.37 5.18 -13.11
N ASP A 277 -63.36 5.75 -13.80
CA ASP A 277 -64.76 5.68 -13.38
C ASP A 277 -65.62 5.55 -14.64
N LEU A 278 -65.88 4.29 -14.96
CA LEU A 278 -67.04 3.84 -15.72
C LEU A 278 -68.24 3.97 -14.79
N ASP A 279 -69.24 4.76 -15.17
CA ASP A 279 -70.61 4.49 -14.75
C ASP A 279 -71.55 4.52 -15.94
N ILE A 280 -72.07 3.33 -16.19
CA ILE A 280 -73.24 3.00 -16.98
C ILE A 280 -74.43 3.31 -16.08
N ASP A 281 -75.40 4.14 -16.49
CA ASP A 281 -76.79 3.66 -16.65
C ASP A 281 -77.82 4.69 -17.16
N ASN A 282 -78.73 4.11 -17.95
CA ASN A 282 -80.18 4.36 -18.06
C ASN A 282 -80.81 5.39 -19.03
N GLN A 283 -81.36 4.80 -20.10
CA GLN A 283 -82.79 4.82 -20.54
C GLN A 283 -83.46 6.18 -20.85
N VAL A 284 -83.83 6.41 -22.12
CA VAL A 284 -85.14 6.12 -22.77
C VAL A 284 -84.93 6.01 -24.28
#